data_AF-A0A924U1R8-F1
#
_entry.id   AF-A0A924U1R8-F1
#
_cell.length_a   1.000
_cell.length_b   1.000
_cell.length_c   1.000
_cell.angle_alpha   90.00
_cell.angle_beta   90.00
_cell.angle_gamma   90.00
#
_symmetry.space_group_name_H-M   'P 1'
#
loop_
_entity.id
_entity.type
_entity.pdbx_description
1 polymer ?
#
loop_
_entity_poly.entity_id
_entity_poly.type
_entity_poly.pdbx_seq_one_letter_code
_entity_poly.pdbx_strand_id
1 'polypeptide(L)'
;CGWLCPFGAMQELLSLAAQRLRFKPGRLRRRLDAGLKGVKYGVLAVLVSGAGLSAAWTESAVEIEPFKTAISLGFDRAWPFVVWALCCAFLSVFVFRGYCRYVCPLGAALALFGRARLFAWIPRRSECGTPCQSCRHHCHYEAIAPAGTVDYAECFQCLDCVEIYADDKRCLPLVVERKQSAARRIPILPADPS
;
A
#
# COMPACT_ATOMS: atom_id res chain seq x y z
N CYS A 1 0.96 6.50 -9.58
CA CYS A 1 1.57 6.96 -8.31
C CYS A 1 2.47 5.94 -7.60
N GLY A 2 2.20 4.63 -7.63
CA GLY A 2 3.06 3.63 -6.96
C GLY A 2 4.51 3.63 -7.45
N TRP A 3 4.71 3.49 -8.77
CA TRP A 3 6.04 3.45 -9.40
C TRP A 3 6.48 4.78 -10.03
N LEU A 4 5.52 5.62 -10.42
CA LEU A 4 5.77 6.84 -11.19
C LEU A 4 6.05 8.10 -10.34
N CYS A 5 5.70 8.10 -9.05
CA CYS A 5 5.82 9.32 -8.22
C CYS A 5 7.13 9.28 -7.41
N PRO A 6 8.12 10.15 -7.69
CA PRO A 6 9.36 10.20 -6.92
C PRO A 6 9.14 10.56 -5.44
N PHE A 7 8.14 11.38 -5.11
CA PHE A 7 7.77 11.64 -3.71
C PHE A 7 7.28 10.36 -3.01
N GLY A 8 6.52 9.53 -3.71
CA GLY A 8 6.09 8.23 -3.19
C GLY A 8 7.26 7.28 -2.95
N ALA A 9 8.25 7.25 -3.86
CA ALA A 9 9.48 6.48 -3.68
C ALA A 9 10.29 6.98 -2.47
N MET A 10 10.39 8.29 -2.27
CA MET A 10 11.03 8.87 -1.08
C MET A 10 10.32 8.42 0.21
N GLN A 11 8.99 8.42 0.25
CA GLN A 11 8.23 7.93 1.41
C GLN A 11 8.46 6.43 1.67
N GLU A 12 8.61 5.64 0.61
CA GLU A 12 8.94 4.22 0.73
C GLU A 12 10.35 4.03 1.30
N LEU A 13 11.35 4.75 0.78
CA LEU A 13 12.71 4.74 1.31
C LEU A 13 12.77 5.16 2.78
N LEU A 14 12.04 6.21 3.17
CA LEU A 14 11.93 6.62 4.58
C LEU A 14 11.32 5.52 5.43
N SER A 15 10.26 4.87 4.96
CA SER A 15 9.61 3.78 5.70
C SER A 15 10.52 2.55 5.83
N LEU A 16 11.35 2.26 4.83
CA LEU A 16 12.34 1.18 4.86
C LEU A 16 13.51 1.52 5.79
N ALA A 17 14.01 2.76 5.75
CA ALA A 17 15.03 3.26 6.66
C ALA A 17 14.54 3.22 8.12
N ALA A 18 13.30 3.63 8.38
CA ALA A 18 12.66 3.53 9.68
C ALA A 18 12.57 2.08 10.17
N GLN A 19 12.19 1.14 9.30
CA GLN A 19 12.17 -0.29 9.62
C GLN A 19 13.55 -0.84 9.95
N ARG A 20 14.60 -0.36 9.25
CA ARG A 20 15.99 -0.70 9.56
C ARG A 20 16.44 -0.21 10.94
N LEU A 21 15.86 0.91 11.39
CA LEU A 21 15.98 1.47 12.74
C LEU A 21 14.98 0.87 13.74
N ARG A 22 14.34 -0.27 13.42
CA ARG A 22 13.36 -1.01 14.24
C ARG A 22 12.00 -0.32 14.41
N PHE A 23 11.72 0.79 13.73
CA PHE A 23 10.37 1.38 13.70
C PHE A 23 9.51 0.66 12.68
N LYS A 24 8.54 -0.14 13.14
CA LYS A 24 7.57 -0.81 12.26
C LYS A 24 6.35 0.10 12.07
N PRO A 25 5.94 0.42 10.83
CA PRO A 25 4.70 1.14 10.57
C PRO A 25 3.52 0.42 11.22
N GLY A 26 2.69 1.17 11.92
CA GLY A 26 1.51 0.63 12.59
C GLY A 26 0.41 0.28 11.59
N ARG A 27 -0.28 -0.85 11.83
CA ARG A 27 -1.55 -1.14 11.15
C ARG A 27 -2.67 -0.46 11.91
N LEU A 28 -3.38 0.47 11.25
CA LEU A 28 -4.52 1.13 11.89
C LEU A 28 -5.71 0.17 12.00
N ARG A 29 -6.61 0.43 12.96
CA ARG A 29 -7.89 -0.28 13.01
C ARG A 29 -8.62 -0.03 11.70
N ARG A 30 -9.18 -1.07 11.07
CA ARG A 30 -9.79 -0.97 9.74
C ARG A 30 -10.81 0.16 9.57
N ARG A 31 -11.60 0.45 10.62
CA ARG A 31 -12.55 1.56 10.59
C ARG A 31 -11.87 2.92 10.45
N LEU A 32 -10.76 3.12 11.17
CA LEU A 32 -9.96 4.35 11.09
C LEU A 32 -9.26 4.45 9.73
N ASP A 33 -8.68 3.35 9.25
CA ASP A 33 -8.05 3.32 7.93
C ASP A 33 -9.05 3.65 6.81
N ALA A 34 -10.24 3.05 6.83
CA ALA A 34 -11.30 3.34 5.86
C ALA A 34 -11.76 4.81 5.92
N GLY A 35 -11.90 5.37 7.12
CA GLY A 35 -12.26 6.78 7.31
C GLY A 35 -11.17 7.74 6.78
N LEU A 36 -9.90 7.48 7.12
CA LEU A 36 -8.77 8.28 6.65
C LEU A 36 -8.57 8.18 5.13
N LYS A 37 -8.85 7.01 4.53
CA LYS A 37 -8.89 6.86 3.06
C LYS A 37 -9.99 7.70 2.42
N GLY A 38 -11.02 8.09 3.16
CA GLY A 38 -12.04 9.04 2.71
C GLY A 38 -11.49 10.46 2.51
N VAL A 39 -10.48 10.86 3.30
CA VAL A 39 -9.94 12.23 3.32
C VAL A 39 -9.41 12.65 1.94
N LYS A 40 -8.69 11.77 1.24
CA LYS A 40 -8.16 12.05 -0.11
C LYS A 40 -9.27 12.39 -1.12
N TYR A 41 -10.45 11.79 -0.97
CA TYR A 41 -11.60 12.09 -1.82
C TYR A 41 -12.25 13.42 -1.45
N GLY A 42 -12.26 13.78 -0.17
CA GLY A 42 -12.66 15.11 0.28
C GLY A 42 -11.73 16.20 -0.29
N VAL A 43 -10.42 16.00 -0.19
CA VAL A 43 -9.42 16.90 -0.79
C VAL A 43 -9.62 17.02 -2.30
N LEU A 44 -9.80 15.89 -3.00
CA LEU A 44 -10.08 15.91 -4.44
C LEU A 44 -11.38 16.68 -4.77
N ALA A 45 -12.46 16.45 -4.02
CA ALA A 45 -13.72 17.15 -4.24
C ALA A 45 -13.56 18.66 -4.07
N VAL A 46 -12.87 19.11 -3.03
CA VAL A 46 -12.58 20.54 -2.81
C VAL A 46 -11.78 21.13 -3.99
N LEU A 47 -10.76 20.42 -4.48
CA LEU A 47 -9.96 20.88 -5.61
C LEU A 47 -10.77 20.97 -6.92
N VAL A 48 -11.57 19.93 -7.21
CA VAL A 48 -12.41 19.89 -8.42
C VAL A 48 -13.52 20.95 -8.36
N SER A 49 -14.15 21.14 -7.20
CA SER A 49 -15.12 22.20 -7.00
C SER A 49 -14.49 23.58 -7.14
N GLY A 50 -13.31 23.82 -6.53
CA GLY A 50 -12.59 25.09 -6.65
C GLY A 50 -12.18 25.43 -8.09
N ALA A 51 -11.79 24.41 -8.87
CA ALA A 51 -11.47 24.57 -10.30
C ALA A 51 -12.66 25.04 -11.15
N GLY A 52 -13.88 24.67 -10.77
CA GLY A 52 -15.09 25.16 -11.43
C GLY A 52 -15.42 26.62 -11.12
N LEU A 53 -14.90 27.19 -10.01
CA LEU A 53 -15.19 28.56 -9.59
C LEU A 53 -14.08 29.57 -9.93
N SER A 54 -12.80 29.22 -9.83
CA SER A 54 -11.71 30.11 -10.25
C SER A 54 -10.37 29.38 -10.49
N ALA A 55 -9.72 29.71 -11.62
CA ALA A 55 -8.41 29.17 -11.98
C ALA A 55 -7.32 29.58 -10.97
N ALA A 56 -7.37 30.81 -10.44
CA ALA A 56 -6.37 31.34 -9.50
C ALA A 56 -6.35 30.60 -8.14
N TRP A 57 -7.50 30.14 -7.64
CA TRP A 57 -7.55 29.30 -6.44
C TRP A 57 -6.95 27.92 -6.68
N THR A 58 -7.16 27.38 -7.88
CA THR A 58 -6.66 26.05 -8.26
C THR A 58 -5.15 26.06 -8.39
N GLU A 59 -4.58 27.10 -8.98
CA GLU A 59 -3.13 27.29 -9.04
C GLU A 59 -2.52 27.34 -7.64
N SER A 60 -3.11 28.11 -6.72
CA SER A 60 -2.66 28.21 -5.32
C SER A 60 -2.78 26.89 -4.56
N ALA A 61 -3.85 26.12 -4.79
CA ALA A 61 -4.08 24.84 -4.13
C ALA A 61 -3.17 23.72 -4.65
N VAL A 62 -2.79 23.76 -5.94
CA VAL A 62 -1.77 22.88 -6.52
C VAL A 62 -0.37 23.21 -5.98
N GLU A 63 -0.11 24.45 -5.54
CA GLU A 63 1.16 24.80 -4.90
C GLU A 63 1.35 24.14 -3.52
N ILE A 64 0.27 23.71 -2.87
CA ILE A 64 0.31 23.01 -1.57
C ILE A 64 0.80 21.56 -1.74
N GLU A 65 0.95 21.08 -2.98
CA GLU A 65 1.50 19.75 -3.22
C GLU A 65 2.97 19.67 -2.78
N PRO A 66 3.30 18.77 -1.83
CA PRO A 66 4.66 18.61 -1.32
C PRO A 66 5.62 18.11 -2.40
N PHE A 67 5.09 17.60 -3.53
CA PHE A 67 5.86 17.22 -4.71
C PHE A 67 6.64 18.39 -5.32
N LYS A 68 5.98 19.54 -5.54
CA LYS A 68 6.61 20.73 -6.15
C LYS A 68 7.75 21.24 -5.26
N THR A 69 7.54 21.24 -3.95
CA THR A 69 8.54 21.68 -2.97
C THR A 69 9.71 20.70 -2.86
N ALA A 70 9.45 19.40 -2.72
CA ALA A 70 10.49 18.40 -2.48
C ALA A 70 11.30 18.04 -3.74
N ILE A 71 10.67 17.99 -4.91
CA ILE A 71 11.29 17.47 -6.14
C ILE A 71 11.57 18.61 -7.13
N SER A 72 10.58 19.44 -7.46
CA SER A 72 10.75 20.48 -8.48
C SER A 72 11.59 21.67 -8.00
N LEU A 73 11.54 21.98 -6.71
CA LEU A 73 12.25 23.11 -6.10
C LEU A 73 13.37 22.67 -5.15
N GLY A 74 13.58 21.37 -4.93
CA GLY A 74 14.68 20.88 -4.09
C GLY A 74 14.69 21.42 -2.66
N PHE A 75 13.51 21.70 -2.08
CA PHE A 75 13.32 22.39 -0.80
C PHE A 75 13.74 23.86 -0.75
N ASP A 76 14.03 24.48 -1.89
CA ASP A 76 14.27 25.92 -2.00
C ASP A 76 12.94 26.69 -2.16
N ARG A 77 12.14 26.68 -1.08
CA ARG A 77 10.85 27.38 -0.99
C ARG A 77 10.64 27.94 0.41
N ALA A 78 9.69 28.85 0.55
CA ALA A 78 9.31 29.41 1.85
C ALA A 78 9.09 28.29 2.90
N TRP A 79 9.63 28.53 4.09
CA TRP A 79 9.74 27.55 5.18
C TRP A 79 8.45 26.77 5.50
N PRO A 80 7.23 27.37 5.47
CA PRO A 80 6.00 26.62 5.70
C PRO A 80 5.78 25.44 4.75
N PHE A 81 6.13 25.59 3.47
CA PHE A 81 5.96 24.51 2.47
C PHE A 81 6.98 23.39 2.67
N VAL A 82 8.20 23.74 3.07
CA VAL A 82 9.27 22.78 3.40
C VAL A 82 8.88 21.95 4.62
N VAL A 83 8.41 22.62 5.68
CA VAL A 83 7.90 21.93 6.89
C VAL A 83 6.75 21.00 6.54
N TRP A 84 5.79 21.46 5.74
CA TRP A 84 4.68 20.64 5.27
C TRP A 84 5.15 19.40 4.50
N ALA A 85 6.09 19.56 3.56
CA ALA A 85 6.64 18.44 2.80
C ALA A 85 7.38 17.43 3.70
N LEU A 86 8.15 17.92 4.67
CA LEU A 86 8.82 17.09 5.67
C LEU A 86 7.83 16.36 6.57
N CYS A 87 6.76 17.01 7.04
CA CYS A 87 5.69 16.37 7.80
C CYS A 87 5.00 15.25 6.99
N CYS A 88 4.69 15.53 5.72
CA CYS A 88 4.10 14.52 4.81
C CYS A 88 5.06 13.34 4.59
N ALA A 89 6.35 13.60 4.45
CA ALA A 89 7.37 12.56 4.34
C ALA A 89 7.49 11.77 5.65
N PHE A 90 7.56 12.43 6.79
CA PHE A 90 7.68 11.82 8.11
C PHE A 90 6.47 10.95 8.48
N LEU A 91 5.27 11.27 8.00
CA LEU A 91 4.09 10.44 8.17
C LEU A 91 4.30 9.00 7.65
N SER A 92 5.20 8.81 6.66
CA SER A 92 5.55 7.48 6.12
C SER A 92 6.21 6.54 7.13
N VAL A 93 6.78 7.09 8.21
CA VAL A 93 7.38 6.33 9.32
C VAL A 93 6.31 5.62 10.15
N PHE A 94 5.18 6.29 10.40
CA PHE A 94 4.08 5.73 11.18
C PHE A 94 3.14 4.87 10.35
N VAL A 95 2.81 5.32 9.14
CA VAL A 95 1.94 4.62 8.20
C VAL A 95 2.61 4.57 6.84
N PHE A 96 2.76 3.38 6.29
CA PHE A 96 3.39 3.18 4.99
C PHE A 96 2.74 4.08 3.92
N ARG A 97 3.54 4.99 3.34
CA ARG A 97 3.12 6.03 2.37
C ARG A 97 1.89 6.84 2.82
N GLY A 98 1.85 7.27 4.08
CA GLY A 98 0.69 7.94 4.68
C GLY A 98 0.11 9.12 3.90
N TYR A 99 0.95 10.01 3.35
CA TYR A 99 0.47 11.12 2.51
C TYR A 99 -0.25 10.61 1.24
N CYS A 100 0.39 9.71 0.49
CA CYS A 100 -0.21 9.14 -0.71
C CYS A 100 -1.47 8.32 -0.42
N ARG A 101 -1.56 7.69 0.76
CA ARG A 101 -2.69 6.87 1.17
C ARG A 101 -3.91 7.69 1.60
N TYR A 102 -3.72 8.83 2.27
CA TYR A 102 -4.81 9.54 2.94
C TYR A 102 -5.06 10.97 2.46
N VAL A 103 -4.10 11.65 1.85
CA VAL A 103 -4.22 13.09 1.55
C VAL A 103 -4.07 13.40 0.06
N CYS A 104 -3.21 12.67 -0.65
CA CYS A 104 -2.85 12.97 -2.03
C CYS A 104 -4.07 12.96 -3.00
N PRO A 105 -4.43 14.11 -3.61
CA PRO A 105 -5.59 14.21 -4.50
C PRO A 105 -5.37 13.45 -5.82
N LEU A 106 -4.15 13.47 -6.36
CA LEU A 106 -3.79 12.68 -7.53
C LEU A 106 -3.95 11.16 -7.27
N GLY A 107 -3.62 10.72 -6.06
CA GLY A 107 -3.87 9.35 -5.61
C GLY A 107 -5.36 9.00 -5.57
N ALA A 108 -6.20 9.93 -5.11
CA ALA A 108 -7.65 9.78 -5.13
C ALA A 108 -8.21 9.67 -6.55
N ALA A 109 -7.78 10.57 -7.45
CA ALA A 109 -8.20 10.55 -8.84
C ALA A 109 -7.83 9.22 -9.52
N LEU A 110 -6.60 8.76 -9.36
CA LEU A 110 -6.17 7.46 -9.89
C LEU A 110 -6.91 6.28 -9.26
N ALA A 111 -7.26 6.34 -7.97
CA ALA A 111 -8.06 5.30 -7.33
C ALA A 111 -9.49 5.24 -7.92
N LEU A 112 -10.07 6.39 -8.30
CA LEU A 112 -11.36 6.44 -9.01
C LEU A 112 -11.24 5.84 -10.41
N PHE A 113 -10.23 6.22 -11.19
CA PHE A 113 -9.99 5.62 -12.51
C PHE A 113 -9.64 4.13 -12.42
N GLY A 114 -8.87 3.74 -11.40
CA GLY A 114 -8.52 2.34 -11.12
C GLY A 114 -9.72 1.47 -10.75
N ARG A 115 -10.82 2.07 -10.26
CA ARG A 115 -12.08 1.38 -10.02
C ARG A 115 -12.79 0.94 -11.30
N ALA A 116 -12.52 1.63 -12.42
CA ALA A 116 -12.98 1.24 -13.74
C ALA A 116 -12.09 0.16 -14.39
N ARG A 117 -11.07 -0.34 -13.68
CA ARG A 117 -10.24 -1.44 -14.17
C ARG A 117 -11.04 -2.73 -14.15
N LEU A 118 -11.45 -3.18 -15.33
CA LEU A 118 -12.26 -4.39 -15.56
C LEU A 118 -11.54 -5.71 -15.24
N PHE A 119 -10.21 -5.70 -15.12
CA PHE A 119 -9.41 -6.92 -15.02
C PHE A 119 -8.72 -7.08 -13.65
N ALA A 120 -9.13 -8.12 -12.93
CA ALA A 120 -8.41 -8.62 -11.75
C ALA A 120 -7.31 -9.59 -12.19
N TRP A 121 -6.06 -9.11 -12.22
CA TRP A 121 -4.91 -9.88 -12.74
C TRP A 121 -4.00 -10.47 -11.66
N ILE A 122 -4.05 -9.96 -10.42
CA ILE A 122 -3.21 -10.46 -9.33
C ILE A 122 -3.69 -11.89 -9.00
N PRO A 123 -2.84 -12.91 -9.21
CA PRO A 123 -3.25 -14.30 -9.06
C PRO A 123 -3.53 -14.63 -7.59
N ARG A 124 -4.58 -15.42 -7.35
CA ARG A 124 -4.98 -15.93 -6.03
C ARG A 124 -5.35 -17.40 -6.16
N ARG A 125 -4.97 -18.20 -5.16
CA ARG A 125 -5.42 -19.59 -5.03
C ARG A 125 -6.74 -19.66 -4.28
N SER A 126 -7.45 -20.78 -4.37
CA SER A 126 -8.69 -21.03 -3.62
C SER A 126 -8.53 -20.89 -2.10
N GLU A 127 -7.36 -21.20 -1.57
CA GLU A 127 -7.07 -21.15 -0.13
C GLU A 127 -6.73 -19.74 0.37
N CYS A 128 -6.58 -18.78 -0.55
CA CYS A 128 -6.26 -17.40 -0.23
C CYS A 128 -7.44 -16.74 0.50
N GLY A 129 -7.18 -16.19 1.69
CA GLY A 129 -8.22 -15.81 2.64
C GLY A 129 -8.32 -16.90 3.70
N THR A 130 -9.01 -17.99 3.43
CA THR A 130 -9.21 -19.06 4.42
C THR A 130 -8.68 -20.39 3.88
N PRO A 131 -7.67 -21.03 4.52
CA PRO A 131 -6.95 -20.62 5.73
C PRO A 131 -5.75 -19.67 5.49
N CYS A 132 -5.36 -19.39 4.24
CA CYS A 132 -4.13 -18.65 3.94
C CYS A 132 -4.28 -17.13 4.09
N GLN A 133 -3.57 -16.55 5.06
CA GLN A 133 -3.54 -15.09 5.28
C GLN A 133 -2.18 -14.45 4.95
N SER A 134 -1.23 -15.17 4.35
CA SER A 134 0.16 -14.71 4.16
C SER A 134 0.24 -13.39 3.38
N CYS A 135 -0.30 -13.32 2.17
CA CYS A 135 -0.22 -12.10 1.35
C CYS A 135 -0.86 -10.89 2.05
N ARG A 136 -1.95 -11.08 2.82
CA ARG A 136 -2.58 -9.99 3.58
C ARG A 136 -1.66 -9.43 4.66
N HIS A 137 -0.93 -10.30 5.37
CA HIS A 137 0.02 -9.89 6.41
C HIS A 137 1.29 -9.25 5.86
N HIS A 138 1.64 -9.54 4.60
CA HIS A 138 2.75 -8.88 3.90
C HIS A 138 2.32 -7.60 3.15
N CYS A 139 1.03 -7.42 2.87
CA CYS A 139 0.54 -6.19 2.23
C CYS A 139 0.62 -5.00 3.20
N HIS A 140 1.63 -4.15 3.02
CA HIS A 140 1.82 -2.91 3.79
C HIS A 140 0.73 -1.86 3.52
N TYR A 141 0.15 -1.87 2.31
CA TYR A 141 -0.96 -0.99 1.93
C TYR A 141 -2.33 -1.44 2.45
N GLU A 142 -2.40 -2.67 2.98
CA GLU A 142 -3.65 -3.26 3.49
C GLU A 142 -4.77 -3.31 2.44
N ALA A 143 -4.39 -3.49 1.18
CA ALA A 143 -5.30 -3.61 0.04
C ALA A 143 -5.89 -5.02 -0.13
N ILE A 144 -5.55 -5.98 0.75
CA ILE A 144 -6.06 -7.35 0.68
C ILE A 144 -7.05 -7.57 1.82
N ALA A 145 -8.30 -7.87 1.49
CA ALA A 145 -9.35 -8.16 2.45
C ALA A 145 -9.12 -9.52 3.13
N PRO A 146 -9.76 -9.80 4.29
CA PRO A 146 -9.64 -11.09 4.97
C PRO A 146 -10.09 -12.27 4.14
N ALA A 147 -11.08 -12.05 3.26
CA ALA A 147 -11.56 -13.05 2.31
C ALA A 147 -10.52 -13.36 1.20
N GLY A 148 -9.37 -12.69 1.20
CA GLY A 148 -8.31 -12.89 0.22
C GLY A 148 -8.47 -12.09 -1.07
N THR A 149 -9.56 -11.33 -1.22
CA THR A 149 -9.80 -10.43 -2.36
C THR A 149 -8.89 -9.21 -2.31
N VAL A 150 -8.47 -8.74 -3.48
CA VAL A 150 -7.63 -7.54 -3.63
C VAL A 150 -8.51 -6.35 -3.97
N ASP A 151 -8.42 -5.29 -3.18
CA ASP A 151 -9.00 -3.99 -3.48
C ASP A 151 -8.04 -3.21 -4.40
N TYR A 152 -8.35 -3.19 -5.68
CA TYR A 152 -7.55 -2.51 -6.70
C TYR A 152 -7.60 -0.99 -6.63
N ALA A 153 -8.60 -0.40 -5.97
CA ALA A 153 -8.65 1.05 -5.78
C ALA A 153 -7.57 1.51 -4.79
N GLU A 154 -7.23 0.66 -3.81
CA GLU A 154 -6.19 0.93 -2.82
C GLU A 154 -4.84 0.26 -3.16
N CYS A 155 -4.83 -0.78 -3.99
CA CYS A 155 -3.63 -1.51 -4.38
C CYS A 155 -2.72 -0.65 -5.26
N PHE A 156 -1.54 -0.26 -4.74
CA PHE A 156 -0.53 0.46 -5.52
C PHE A 156 0.35 -0.45 -6.41
N GLN A 157 0.14 -1.77 -6.35
CA GLN A 157 0.82 -2.78 -7.17
C GLN A 157 2.35 -2.88 -6.94
N CYS A 158 2.81 -3.06 -5.69
CA CYS A 158 4.23 -3.43 -5.41
C CYS A 158 4.61 -4.82 -5.90
N LEU A 159 3.63 -5.72 -6.04
CA LEU A 159 3.80 -7.11 -6.47
C LEU A 159 4.43 -8.06 -5.44
N ASP A 160 4.67 -7.64 -4.19
CA ASP A 160 5.14 -8.54 -3.12
C ASP A 160 4.26 -9.79 -2.98
N CYS A 161 2.94 -9.64 -3.15
CA CYS A 161 2.00 -10.74 -3.09
C CYS A 161 2.13 -11.72 -4.26
N VAL A 162 2.55 -11.25 -5.44
CA VAL A 162 2.82 -12.07 -6.63
C VAL A 162 4.11 -12.85 -6.43
N GLU A 163 5.13 -12.20 -5.86
CA GLU A 163 6.39 -12.84 -5.48
C GLU A 163 6.15 -13.96 -4.46
N ILE A 164 5.38 -13.69 -3.39
CA ILE A 164 4.98 -14.70 -2.40
C ILE A 164 4.17 -15.82 -3.03
N TYR A 165 3.28 -15.50 -3.97
CA TYR A 165 2.44 -16.49 -4.66
C TYR A 165 3.27 -17.51 -5.46
N ALA A 166 4.35 -17.03 -6.09
CA ALA A 166 5.25 -17.82 -6.94
C ALA A 166 6.32 -18.59 -6.15
N ASP A 167 6.50 -18.31 -4.87
CA ASP A 167 7.56 -18.92 -4.06
C ASP A 167 7.04 -20.12 -3.24
N ASP A 168 7.53 -21.32 -3.56
CA ASP A 168 7.19 -22.61 -2.91
C ASP A 168 7.56 -22.68 -1.42
N LYS A 169 8.38 -21.76 -0.91
CA LYS A 169 8.81 -21.69 0.50
C LYS A 169 8.03 -20.63 1.27
N ARG A 170 7.47 -19.62 0.61
CA ARG A 170 6.70 -18.52 1.26
C ARG A 170 5.19 -18.66 1.09
N CYS A 171 4.71 -19.28 0.00
CA CYS A 171 3.29 -19.49 -0.24
C CYS A 171 2.74 -20.58 0.69
N LEU A 172 1.89 -20.22 1.65
CA LEU A 172 1.39 -21.17 2.66
C LEU A 172 0.73 -22.44 2.04
N PRO A 173 -0.14 -22.33 1.01
CA PRO A 173 -0.72 -23.52 0.36
C PRO A 173 0.35 -24.48 -0.20
N LEU A 174 1.38 -23.95 -0.87
CA LEU A 174 2.46 -24.77 -1.45
C LEU A 174 3.34 -25.39 -0.35
N VAL A 175 3.59 -24.65 0.74
CA VAL A 175 4.33 -25.17 1.89
C VAL A 175 3.57 -26.35 2.54
N VAL A 176 2.25 -26.24 2.67
CA VAL A 176 1.40 -27.31 3.21
C VAL A 176 1.41 -28.52 2.27
N GLU A 177 1.21 -28.33 0.97
CA GLU A 177 1.23 -29.39 -0.04
C GLU A 177 2.58 -30.13 -0.07
N ARG A 178 3.70 -29.39 -0.02
CA ARG A 178 5.04 -29.97 0.04
C ARG A 178 5.25 -30.79 1.32
N LYS A 179 4.82 -30.28 2.48
CA LYS A 179 4.94 -30.98 3.76
C LYS A 179 4.11 -32.26 3.78
N GLN A 180 2.89 -32.22 3.26
CA GLN A 180 2.02 -33.40 3.13
C GLN A 180 2.64 -34.45 2.19
N SER A 181 3.18 -34.01 1.05
CA SER A 181 3.85 -34.88 0.08
C SER A 181 5.15 -35.50 0.63
N ALA A 182 5.84 -34.80 1.53
CA ALA A 182 7.00 -35.34 2.25
C ALA A 182 6.57 -36.35 3.32
N ALA A 183 5.55 -36.04 4.12
CA ALA A 183 5.02 -36.94 5.14
C ALA A 183 4.48 -38.25 4.54
N ARG A 184 3.79 -38.18 3.40
CA ARG A 184 3.30 -39.35 2.66
C ARG A 184 4.44 -40.24 2.12
N ARG A 185 5.64 -39.70 1.97
CA ARG A 185 6.84 -40.44 1.51
C ARG A 185 7.62 -41.10 2.65
N ILE A 186 7.34 -40.79 3.91
CA ILE A 186 7.97 -41.47 5.04
C ILE A 186 7.23 -42.80 5.24
N PRO A 187 7.88 -43.97 5.01
CA PRO A 187 7.23 -45.25 5.22
C PRO A 187 6.89 -45.39 6.71
N ILE A 188 5.63 -45.72 7.00
CA ILE A 188 5.21 -46.09 8.36
C ILE A 188 5.76 -47.49 8.60
N LEU A 189 6.84 -47.60 9.37
CA LEU A 189 7.34 -48.89 9.83
C LEU A 189 6.48 -49.36 11.00
N PRO A 190 6.06 -50.63 11.05
CA PRO A 190 5.40 -51.18 12.23
C PRO A 190 6.31 -51.07 13.45
N ALA A 191 5.73 -50.82 14.62
CA ALA A 191 6.48 -50.85 15.87
C ALA A 191 6.96 -52.28 16.14
N ASP A 192 8.26 -52.45 16.37
CA ASP A 192 8.83 -53.74 16.72
C ASP A 192 8.18 -54.28 18.01
N PRO A 193 7.61 -55.50 17.99
CA PRO A 193 7.09 -56.13 19.20
C PRO A 193 8.27 -56.73 19.98
N SER A 194 8.87 -55.94 20.88
CA SER A 194 9.81 -56.42 21.91
C SER A 194 9.11 -56.70 23.22
#